data_AF-A1ZXM0-F1
#
_entry.id   AF-A1ZXM0-F1
#
_cell.length_a   1.000
_cell.length_b   1.000
_cell.length_c   1.000
_cell.angle_alpha   90.00
_cell.angle_beta   90.00
_cell.angle_gamma   90.00
#
_symmetry.space_group_name_H-M   'P 1'
#
loop_
_entity.id
_entity.type
_entity.pdbx_description
1 polymer ?
#
loop_
_entity_poly.entity_id
_entity_poly.type
_entity_poly.pdbx_seq_one_letter_code
_entity_poly.pdbx_strand_id
1 'polypeptide(L)'
;MKFFNDPFLKYDHRGFIAEGYLAEETNLETVCGRVARLRSGSLVKFTHEFGKYDSKGVYEGKLASNTTLAINRSTGFGPGYPAEFMSNTKVEMATSGDYPGVTQGTLGSSARLGTAPNGTRVTYNAGSKLCFDENGWVSPCHPIVELVPAGMSTKVKFHNNEYLKLDARNYVLEGQMVEDSYVYVVGHVAAKFKAGFIKFAASSNSAGGAYYGTLAENTWLRIHKKDVPGDKVLFLSNSKVTLATYYYPGVVQGVLGKDTELLHSKGVWVAYKKGAQVCFDFRGFVRNCFFEITQ
;
A
#
# COMPACT_ATOMS: atom_id res chain seq x y z
N MET A 1 -28.32 -10.25 10.27
CA MET A 1 -27.19 -9.83 9.43
C MET A 1 -27.46 -10.31 8.02
N LYS A 2 -27.46 -9.41 7.03
CA LYS A 2 -27.62 -9.77 5.62
C LYS A 2 -26.32 -9.47 4.87
N PHE A 3 -25.90 -10.41 4.03
CA PHE A 3 -24.77 -10.24 3.12
C PHE A 3 -25.28 -10.15 1.68
N PHE A 4 -24.47 -9.56 0.81
CA PHE A 4 -24.66 -9.78 -0.61
C PHE A 4 -24.47 -11.27 -0.90
N ASN A 5 -25.33 -11.82 -1.77
CA ASN A 5 -25.24 -13.24 -2.15
C ASN A 5 -23.89 -13.56 -2.81
N ASP A 6 -23.52 -14.85 -2.75
CA ASP A 6 -22.38 -15.53 -3.37
C ASP A 6 -22.02 -14.92 -4.75
N PRO A 7 -20.75 -14.55 -5.06
CA PRO A 7 -19.50 -15.24 -4.71
C PRO A 7 -18.68 -14.66 -3.53
N PHE A 8 -19.21 -13.69 -2.78
CA PHE A 8 -18.39 -12.88 -1.86
C PHE A 8 -18.35 -13.37 -0.40
N LEU A 9 -19.05 -14.45 -0.09
CA LEU A 9 -19.05 -15.05 1.25
C LEU A 9 -17.96 -16.10 1.35
N LYS A 10 -17.13 -15.99 2.39
CA LYS A 10 -16.15 -17.03 2.72
C LYS A 10 -16.51 -17.67 4.05
N TYR A 11 -16.35 -18.98 4.10
CA TYR A 11 -16.58 -19.77 5.30
C TYR A 11 -15.24 -20.28 5.84
N ASP A 12 -15.11 -20.38 7.17
CA ASP A 12 -14.00 -21.06 7.80
C ASP A 12 -14.14 -22.60 7.66
N HIS A 13 -13.13 -23.34 8.12
CA HIS A 13 -13.11 -24.81 8.03
C HIS A 13 -14.22 -25.51 8.84
N ARG A 14 -15.00 -24.79 9.64
CA ARG A 14 -16.14 -25.30 10.43
C ARG A 14 -17.48 -24.89 9.84
N GLY A 15 -17.49 -24.13 8.75
CA GLY A 15 -18.71 -23.64 8.10
C GLY A 15 -19.28 -22.35 8.69
N PHE A 16 -18.53 -21.63 9.54
CA PHE A 16 -18.93 -20.29 9.98
C PHE A 16 -18.50 -19.23 8.97
N ILE A 17 -19.23 -18.12 8.86
CA ILE A 17 -18.91 -17.03 7.94
C ILE A 17 -17.62 -16.33 8.41
N ALA A 18 -16.51 -16.55 7.71
CA ALA A 18 -15.23 -15.91 8.00
C ALA A 18 -15.16 -14.48 7.43
N GLU A 19 -15.70 -14.26 6.24
CA GLU A 19 -15.66 -12.96 5.56
C GLU A 19 -16.92 -12.76 4.70
N GLY A 20 -17.37 -11.51 4.56
CA GLY A 20 -18.45 -11.18 3.64
C GLY A 20 -18.73 -9.68 3.52
N TYR A 21 -19.41 -9.28 2.44
CA TYR A 21 -19.85 -7.90 2.24
C TYR A 21 -21.26 -7.71 2.77
N LEU A 22 -21.44 -6.77 3.70
CA LEU A 22 -22.75 -6.49 4.28
C LEU A 22 -23.71 -5.88 3.24
N ALA A 23 -24.90 -6.45 3.09
CA ALA A 23 -25.94 -5.88 2.22
C ALA A 23 -26.59 -4.62 2.84
N GLU A 24 -26.62 -4.54 4.16
CA GLU A 24 -27.22 -3.44 4.91
C GLU A 24 -26.35 -3.07 6.11
N GLU A 25 -26.50 -1.84 6.62
CA GLU A 25 -25.80 -1.46 7.84
C GLU A 25 -26.25 -2.37 8.99
N THR A 26 -25.29 -2.93 9.73
CA THR A 26 -25.59 -3.96 10.72
C THR A 26 -24.84 -3.68 12.02
N ASN A 27 -25.53 -3.76 13.15
CA ASN A 27 -24.93 -3.78 14.48
C ASN A 27 -24.37 -5.17 14.75
N LEU A 28 -23.06 -5.29 14.92
CA LEU A 28 -22.38 -6.55 15.19
C LEU A 28 -21.49 -6.42 16.43
N GLU A 29 -21.47 -7.48 17.24
CA GLU A 29 -20.50 -7.59 18.32
C GLU A 29 -19.09 -7.78 17.75
N THR A 30 -18.17 -6.98 18.26
CA THR A 30 -16.75 -7.01 17.90
C THR A 30 -15.98 -7.89 18.87
N VAL A 31 -14.78 -8.31 18.48
CA VAL A 31 -13.92 -9.15 19.33
C VAL A 31 -13.55 -8.51 20.68
N CYS A 32 -13.65 -7.18 20.81
CA CYS A 32 -13.43 -6.49 22.09
C CYS A 32 -14.67 -6.50 23.04
N GLY A 33 -15.77 -7.14 22.64
CA GLY A 33 -17.02 -7.25 23.41
C GLY A 33 -17.88 -5.98 23.36
N ARG A 34 -17.75 -5.18 22.30
CA ARG A 34 -18.55 -3.98 22.04
C ARG A 34 -19.31 -4.12 20.74
N VAL A 35 -20.50 -3.53 20.65
CA VAL A 35 -21.28 -3.49 19.41
C VAL A 35 -20.79 -2.33 18.55
N ALA A 36 -20.46 -2.61 17.30
CA ALA A 36 -20.15 -1.62 16.28
C ALA A 36 -21.24 -1.63 15.18
N ARG A 37 -21.64 -0.45 14.72
CA ARG A 37 -22.51 -0.32 13.53
C ARG A 37 -21.62 -0.30 12.30
N LEU A 38 -21.70 -1.35 11.48
CA LEU A 38 -20.88 -1.50 10.28
C LEU A 38 -21.63 -1.07 9.02
N ARG A 39 -20.89 -0.54 8.06
CA ARG A 39 -21.44 0.08 6.85
C ARG A 39 -21.89 -0.97 5.82
N SER A 40 -23.03 -0.76 5.19
CA SER A 40 -23.44 -1.51 3.99
C SER A 40 -22.38 -1.38 2.89
N GLY A 41 -22.22 -2.43 2.08
CA GLY A 41 -21.22 -2.51 1.01
C GLY A 41 -19.78 -2.67 1.49
N SER A 42 -19.54 -2.81 2.79
CA SER A 42 -18.20 -3.02 3.33
C SER A 42 -17.91 -4.50 3.58
N LEU A 43 -16.66 -4.89 3.31
CA LEU A 43 -16.12 -6.17 3.74
C LEU A 43 -16.03 -6.18 5.28
N VAL A 44 -16.50 -7.27 5.88
CA VAL A 44 -16.40 -7.56 7.30
C VAL A 44 -15.75 -8.92 7.47
N LYS A 45 -14.85 -9.04 8.45
CA LYS A 45 -14.22 -10.31 8.82
C LYS A 45 -14.52 -10.70 10.25
N PHE A 46 -14.73 -12.00 10.44
CA PHE A 46 -15.11 -12.62 11.70
C PHE A 46 -14.05 -13.60 12.14
N THR A 47 -13.81 -13.65 13.45
CA THR A 47 -13.07 -14.75 14.07
C THR A 47 -14.01 -15.59 14.90
N HIS A 48 -13.73 -16.88 14.92
CA HIS A 48 -14.39 -17.85 15.78
C HIS A 48 -13.32 -18.68 16.51
N GLU A 49 -12.16 -18.10 16.80
CA GLU A 49 -11.11 -18.79 17.56
C GLU A 49 -11.56 -19.06 19.00
N PHE A 50 -11.46 -20.33 19.38
CA PHE A 50 -11.70 -20.80 20.75
C PHE A 50 -10.34 -20.94 21.44
N GLY A 51 -9.68 -19.81 21.67
CA GLY A 51 -8.48 -19.75 22.50
C GLY A 51 -8.82 -19.73 23.99
N LYS A 52 -7.81 -19.59 24.85
CA LYS A 52 -7.98 -19.37 26.31
C LYS A 52 -8.90 -18.17 26.63
N TYR A 53 -9.07 -17.26 25.68
CA TYR A 53 -10.00 -16.13 25.70
C TYR A 53 -10.83 -16.24 24.43
N ASP A 54 -12.05 -16.78 24.55
CA ASP A 54 -13.02 -16.93 23.47
C ASP A 54 -13.36 -15.57 22.82
N SER A 55 -12.52 -15.08 21.91
CA SER A 55 -12.82 -13.88 21.13
C SER A 55 -13.65 -14.29 19.93
N LYS A 56 -14.94 -13.93 19.96
CA LYS A 56 -15.88 -14.16 18.87
C LYS A 56 -16.42 -12.81 18.41
N GLY A 57 -16.64 -12.70 17.10
CA GLY A 57 -17.26 -11.52 16.51
C GLY A 57 -16.39 -10.88 15.44
N VAL A 58 -16.70 -9.61 15.16
CA VAL A 58 -16.04 -8.84 14.10
C VAL A 58 -14.69 -8.36 14.58
N TYR A 59 -13.64 -8.64 13.81
CA TYR A 59 -12.30 -8.10 14.05
C TYR A 59 -11.85 -7.12 12.97
N GLU A 60 -12.54 -7.06 11.83
CA GLU A 60 -12.25 -6.10 10.76
C GLU A 60 -13.55 -5.64 10.11
N GLY A 61 -13.70 -4.33 9.90
CA GLY A 61 -14.86 -3.77 9.21
C GLY A 61 -14.81 -2.26 9.06
N LYS A 62 -15.73 -1.72 8.26
CA LYS A 62 -15.89 -0.27 8.07
C LYS A 62 -17.04 0.26 8.91
N LEU A 63 -16.79 1.27 9.75
CA LEU A 63 -17.80 1.85 10.63
C LEU A 63 -18.84 2.66 9.83
N ALA A 64 -20.12 2.52 10.17
CA ALA A 64 -21.20 3.36 9.62
C ALA A 64 -21.36 4.67 10.40
N SER A 65 -21.03 4.67 11.69
CA SER A 65 -21.12 5.83 12.59
C SER A 65 -19.90 5.90 13.49
N ASN A 66 -19.67 7.06 14.13
CA ASN A 66 -18.65 7.15 15.18
C ASN A 66 -18.94 6.09 16.24
N THR A 67 -17.91 5.35 16.64
CA THR A 67 -18.08 4.18 17.52
C THR A 67 -16.96 4.16 18.56
N THR A 68 -17.35 4.07 19.82
CA THR A 68 -16.41 3.93 20.93
C THR A 68 -16.01 2.47 21.08
N LEU A 69 -14.72 2.18 20.86
CA LEU A 69 -14.16 0.84 20.95
C LEU A 69 -12.99 0.82 21.93
N ALA A 70 -12.72 -0.34 22.52
CA ALA A 70 -11.57 -0.51 23.41
C ALA A 70 -10.28 -0.68 22.59
N ILE A 71 -9.26 0.11 22.89
CA ILE A 71 -7.96 0.03 22.20
C ILE A 71 -7.22 -1.26 22.58
N ASN A 72 -7.25 -1.67 23.85
CA ASN A 72 -6.76 -2.96 24.35
C ASN A 72 -7.16 -3.07 25.85
N ARG A 73 -7.34 -4.28 26.38
CA ARG A 73 -7.66 -4.53 27.79
C ARG A 73 -6.43 -4.78 28.70
N SER A 74 -5.21 -4.96 28.19
CA SER A 74 -4.01 -5.27 29.03
C SER A 74 -3.10 -4.10 29.36
N THR A 75 -3.41 -2.91 28.85
CA THR A 75 -2.42 -1.83 28.83
C THR A 75 -2.00 -1.35 30.22
N GLY A 76 -0.83 -0.71 30.30
CA GLY A 76 -0.42 0.11 31.46
C GLY A 76 -1.36 1.30 31.80
N PHE A 77 -2.48 1.47 31.07
CA PHE A 77 -3.56 2.43 31.37
C PHE A 77 -4.66 1.85 32.25
N GLY A 78 -4.58 0.58 32.62
CA GLY A 78 -5.72 -0.18 33.15
C GLY A 78 -6.58 -0.75 32.02
N PRO A 79 -7.52 -1.64 32.34
CA PRO A 79 -8.27 -2.38 31.35
C PRO A 79 -9.23 -1.51 30.54
N GLY A 80 -9.05 -1.49 29.22
CA GLY A 80 -10.09 -1.16 28.24
C GLY A 80 -10.27 0.32 27.94
N TYR A 81 -9.18 1.09 27.80
CA TYR A 81 -9.28 2.52 27.48
C TYR A 81 -10.10 2.72 26.18
N PRO A 82 -11.29 3.34 26.29
CA PRO A 82 -12.14 3.54 25.13
C PRO A 82 -11.64 4.72 24.31
N ALA A 83 -11.67 4.60 22.99
CA ALA A 83 -11.53 5.73 22.08
C ALA A 83 -12.68 5.73 21.08
N GLU A 84 -13.15 6.92 20.73
CA GLU A 84 -14.10 7.08 19.63
C GLU A 84 -13.36 6.96 18.30
N PHE A 85 -13.86 6.10 17.42
CA PHE A 85 -13.38 5.92 16.06
C PHE A 85 -14.36 6.52 15.06
N MET A 86 -13.83 7.16 14.02
CA MET A 86 -14.58 7.95 13.06
C MET A 86 -15.43 7.05 12.15
N SER A 87 -16.67 7.48 11.88
CA SER A 87 -17.53 6.88 10.85
C SER A 87 -16.81 6.80 9.50
N ASN A 88 -17.22 5.85 8.66
CA ASN A 88 -16.67 5.65 7.32
C ASN A 88 -15.17 5.29 7.29
N THR A 89 -14.58 4.89 8.42
CA THR A 89 -13.20 4.42 8.49
C THR A 89 -13.12 2.93 8.76
N LYS A 90 -12.06 2.30 8.25
CA LYS A 90 -11.74 0.89 8.55
C LYS A 90 -11.19 0.83 9.98
N VAL A 91 -11.66 -0.14 10.74
CA VAL A 91 -11.05 -0.53 12.01
C VAL A 91 -10.59 -1.99 11.93
N GLU A 92 -9.44 -2.27 12.53
CA GLU A 92 -8.88 -3.60 12.68
C GLU A 92 -8.68 -3.87 14.17
N MET A 93 -8.85 -5.12 14.58
CA MET A 93 -8.75 -5.54 15.97
C MET A 93 -7.93 -6.83 16.06
N ALA A 94 -7.23 -6.99 17.19
CA ALA A 94 -6.49 -8.20 17.47
C ALA A 94 -7.46 -9.37 17.68
N THR A 95 -7.22 -10.49 16.98
CA THR A 95 -7.96 -11.75 17.14
C THR A 95 -7.32 -12.69 18.14
N SER A 96 -6.06 -12.45 18.51
CA SER A 96 -5.26 -13.28 19.39
C SER A 96 -4.69 -12.47 20.56
N GLY A 97 -4.49 -13.13 21.70
CA GLY A 97 -3.89 -12.54 22.89
C GLY A 97 -4.88 -12.49 24.07
N ASP A 98 -4.36 -12.14 25.24
CA ASP A 98 -5.16 -12.08 26.47
C ASP A 98 -6.29 -11.03 26.39
N TYR A 99 -6.19 -10.07 25.46
CA TYR A 99 -6.98 -8.83 25.49
C TYR A 99 -7.24 -8.23 24.10
N PRO A 100 -8.28 -8.68 23.37
CA PRO A 100 -8.62 -8.14 22.06
C PRO A 100 -9.03 -6.67 22.14
N GLY A 101 -8.49 -5.86 21.23
CA GLY A 101 -8.74 -4.42 21.12
C GLY A 101 -8.39 -3.91 19.73
N VAL A 102 -8.70 -2.64 19.46
CA VAL A 102 -8.42 -2.01 18.16
C VAL A 102 -6.92 -1.90 17.95
N THR A 103 -6.43 -2.54 16.88
CA THR A 103 -5.02 -2.48 16.42
C THR A 103 -4.82 -1.37 15.39
N GLN A 104 -5.87 -0.96 14.68
CA GLN A 104 -5.82 0.15 13.73
C GLN A 104 -7.18 0.84 13.62
N GLY A 105 -7.17 2.17 13.51
CA GLY A 105 -8.38 2.95 13.26
C GLY A 105 -8.10 4.43 13.02
N THR A 106 -9.16 5.19 12.72
CA THR A 106 -9.09 6.67 12.66
C THR A 106 -9.89 7.24 13.81
N LEU A 107 -9.31 8.14 14.60
CA LEU A 107 -10.01 8.74 15.75
C LEU A 107 -11.19 9.61 15.32
N GLY A 108 -12.35 9.42 15.95
CA GLY A 108 -13.55 10.26 15.81
C GLY A 108 -13.47 11.55 16.62
N SER A 109 -12.82 11.49 17.78
CA SER A 109 -12.58 12.63 18.67
C SER A 109 -11.10 12.71 19.05
N SER A 110 -10.62 13.89 19.45
CA SER A 110 -9.28 14.01 20.02
C SER A 110 -9.15 13.15 21.28
N ALA A 111 -8.02 12.46 21.44
CA ALA A 111 -7.80 11.53 22.54
C ALA A 111 -6.36 11.65 23.06
N ARG A 112 -6.20 11.58 24.38
CA ARG A 112 -4.88 11.57 25.02
C ARG A 112 -4.44 10.12 25.25
N LEU A 113 -3.56 9.64 24.39
CA LEU A 113 -3.18 8.23 24.30
C LEU A 113 -1.69 8.04 24.58
N GLY A 114 -1.32 6.86 25.06
CA GLY A 114 0.07 6.47 25.24
C GLY A 114 0.81 6.26 23.94
N THR A 115 2.10 6.55 23.94
CA THR A 115 3.00 6.24 22.81
C THR A 115 4.04 5.22 23.26
N ALA A 116 4.31 4.21 22.43
CA ALA A 116 5.44 3.32 22.65
C ALA A 116 6.77 4.08 22.41
N PRO A 117 7.88 3.66 23.04
CA PRO A 117 8.01 2.58 24.02
C PRO A 117 7.86 3.05 25.48
N ASN A 118 7.88 4.36 25.74
CA ASN A 118 8.02 4.91 27.10
C ASN A 118 6.69 5.28 27.77
N GLY A 119 5.56 5.06 27.09
CA GLY A 119 4.24 5.33 27.61
C GLY A 119 3.90 6.81 27.76
N THR A 120 4.64 7.71 27.11
CA THR A 120 4.35 9.15 27.10
C THR A 120 2.94 9.37 26.57
N ARG A 121 2.16 10.23 27.22
CA ARG A 121 0.81 10.54 26.77
C ARG A 121 0.81 11.74 25.83
N VAL A 122 0.40 11.53 24.59
CA VAL A 122 0.27 12.56 23.55
C VAL A 122 -1.21 12.75 23.22
N THR A 123 -1.61 13.99 22.95
CA THR A 123 -2.94 14.29 22.42
C THR A 123 -2.92 14.10 20.91
N TYR A 124 -3.70 13.15 20.43
CA TYR A 124 -3.97 12.94 19.02
C TYR A 124 -5.27 13.63 18.65
N ASN A 125 -5.28 14.32 17.52
CA ASN A 125 -6.46 15.05 17.06
C ASN A 125 -7.48 14.11 16.39
N ALA A 126 -8.76 14.48 16.42
CA ALA A 126 -9.78 13.85 15.58
C ALA A 126 -9.30 13.75 14.11
N GLY A 127 -9.57 12.62 13.46
CA GLY A 127 -9.10 12.32 12.10
C GLY A 127 -7.71 11.69 12.03
N SER A 128 -6.99 11.57 13.15
CA SER A 128 -5.68 10.89 13.20
C SER A 128 -5.84 9.39 12.95
N LYS A 129 -5.10 8.85 11.98
CA LYS A 129 -4.97 7.40 11.75
C LYS A 129 -3.93 6.84 12.70
N LEU A 130 -4.36 5.95 13.59
CA LEU A 130 -3.53 5.38 14.64
C LEU A 130 -3.48 3.87 14.51
N CYS A 131 -2.36 3.32 14.95
CA CYS A 131 -2.23 1.91 15.19
C CYS A 131 -1.71 1.70 16.59
N PHE A 132 -2.05 0.54 17.11
CA PHE A 132 -1.80 0.18 18.48
C PHE A 132 -1.00 -1.11 18.50
N ASP A 133 0.06 -1.13 19.29
CA ASP A 133 0.80 -2.36 19.52
C ASP A 133 0.01 -3.36 20.40
N GLU A 134 0.60 -4.52 20.66
CA GLU A 134 0.00 -5.58 21.50
C GLU A 134 -0.31 -5.13 22.93
N ASN A 135 0.28 -4.03 23.38
CA ASN A 135 0.07 -3.44 24.70
C ASN A 135 -0.84 -2.20 24.63
N GLY A 136 -1.47 -1.93 23.48
CA GLY A 136 -2.39 -0.82 23.24
C GLY A 136 -1.73 0.57 23.22
N TRP A 137 -0.40 0.66 23.11
CA TRP A 137 0.28 1.94 22.91
C TRP A 137 0.17 2.35 21.45
N VAL A 138 -0.01 3.64 21.20
CA VAL A 138 0.08 4.18 19.85
C VAL A 138 1.48 3.91 19.31
N SER A 139 1.51 3.19 18.19
CA SER A 139 2.71 2.85 17.43
C SER A 139 2.52 3.28 15.97
N PRO A 140 3.61 3.43 15.20
CA PRO A 140 3.50 3.72 13.77
C PRO A 140 2.70 2.62 13.07
N CYS A 141 1.64 2.99 12.35
CA CYS A 141 0.77 2.04 11.65
C CYS A 141 1.47 1.09 10.71
N HIS A 142 2.58 1.55 10.18
CA HIS A 142 3.39 0.81 9.24
C HIS A 142 4.82 1.02 9.68
N PRO A 143 5.37 0.13 10.54
CA PRO A 143 6.72 0.29 11.01
C PRO A 143 7.65 0.42 9.81
N ILE A 144 8.64 1.30 9.93
CA ILE A 144 9.59 1.51 8.85
C ILE A 144 10.55 0.33 8.87
N VAL A 145 10.62 -0.40 7.76
CA VAL A 145 11.59 -1.48 7.57
C VAL A 145 12.61 -1.07 6.53
N GLU A 146 13.88 -1.39 6.78
CA GLU A 146 14.96 -1.20 5.81
C GLU A 146 15.26 -2.52 5.11
N LEU A 147 14.88 -2.60 3.84
CA LEU A 147 14.98 -3.81 3.04
C LEU A 147 15.80 -3.57 1.78
N VAL A 148 16.41 -4.63 1.26
CA VAL A 148 17.14 -4.58 -0.02
C VAL A 148 16.15 -4.90 -1.14
N PRO A 149 15.89 -3.98 -2.08
CA PRO A 149 15.04 -4.30 -3.24
C PRO A 149 15.68 -5.33 -4.17
N ALA A 150 14.85 -6.01 -4.95
CA ALA A 150 15.33 -7.01 -5.91
C ALA A 150 16.35 -6.41 -6.89
N GLY A 151 17.54 -7.01 -6.98
CA GLY A 151 18.62 -6.57 -7.87
C GLY A 151 19.46 -5.38 -7.38
N MET A 152 19.29 -4.98 -6.11
CA MET A 152 20.07 -3.91 -5.49
C MET A 152 21.02 -4.44 -4.41
N SER A 153 22.03 -3.64 -4.07
CA SER A 153 22.93 -3.87 -2.92
C SER A 153 22.69 -2.88 -1.76
N THR A 154 21.88 -1.84 -1.98
CA THR A 154 21.57 -0.82 -0.99
C THR A 154 20.17 -1.03 -0.41
N LYS A 155 20.03 -0.70 0.88
CA LYS A 155 18.73 -0.74 1.58
C LYS A 155 17.90 0.49 1.24
N VAL A 156 16.59 0.31 1.24
CA VAL A 156 15.57 1.36 1.09
C VAL A 156 14.55 1.22 2.23
N LYS A 157 14.06 2.34 2.74
CA LYS A 157 13.03 2.37 3.79
C LYS A 157 11.64 2.23 3.20
N PHE A 158 10.90 1.24 3.67
CA PHE A 158 9.51 1.01 3.29
C PHE A 158 8.59 1.07 4.50
N HIS A 159 7.35 1.51 4.28
CA HIS A 159 6.27 1.24 5.21
C HIS A 159 5.97 -0.26 5.20
N ASN A 160 6.06 -0.92 6.36
CA ASN A 160 5.63 -2.31 6.52
C ASN A 160 4.09 -2.34 6.58
N ASN A 161 3.47 -2.46 5.41
CA ASN A 161 2.03 -2.42 5.22
C ASN A 161 1.59 -3.42 4.14
N GLU A 162 0.30 -3.45 3.84
CA GLU A 162 -0.29 -4.35 2.83
C GLU A 162 0.31 -4.18 1.41
N TYR A 163 0.97 -3.05 1.11
CA TYR A 163 1.62 -2.82 -0.16
C TYR A 163 3.02 -3.47 -0.24
N LEU A 164 3.63 -3.81 0.89
CA LEU A 164 4.95 -4.44 0.94
C LEU A 164 4.82 -5.92 0.55
N LYS A 165 5.26 -6.24 -0.65
CA LYS A 165 5.32 -7.61 -1.16
C LYS A 165 6.77 -8.03 -1.31
N LEU A 166 7.11 -9.17 -0.72
CA LEU A 166 8.44 -9.77 -0.81
C LEU A 166 8.42 -11.02 -1.68
N ASP A 167 9.51 -11.33 -2.36
CA ASP A 167 9.70 -12.63 -3.01
C ASP A 167 10.12 -13.72 -1.99
N ALA A 168 10.25 -14.97 -2.43
CA ALA A 168 10.64 -16.09 -1.58
C ALA A 168 12.06 -15.97 -0.97
N ARG A 169 12.86 -14.97 -1.39
CA ARG A 169 14.20 -14.67 -0.87
C ARG A 169 14.22 -13.37 -0.05
N ASN A 170 13.05 -12.83 0.29
CA ASN A 170 12.86 -11.57 1.02
C ASN A 170 13.30 -10.30 0.27
N TYR A 171 13.40 -10.34 -1.06
CA TYR A 171 13.57 -9.11 -1.84
C TYR A 171 12.25 -8.39 -2.04
N VAL A 172 12.26 -7.06 -1.98
CA VAL A 172 11.06 -6.24 -2.23
C VAL A 172 10.66 -6.34 -3.70
N LEU A 173 9.41 -6.73 -3.96
CA LEU A 173 8.74 -6.74 -5.27
C LEU A 173 7.84 -5.51 -5.44
N GLU A 174 7.13 -5.11 -4.40
CA GLU A 174 6.27 -3.92 -4.37
C GLU A 174 6.34 -3.32 -2.96
N GLY A 175 6.16 -2.00 -2.83
CA GLY A 175 6.13 -1.36 -1.51
C GLY A 175 5.89 0.13 -1.59
N GLN A 176 5.68 0.74 -0.42
CA GLN A 176 5.58 2.20 -0.29
C GLN A 176 6.85 2.74 0.39
N MET A 177 7.70 3.42 -0.38
CA MET A 177 8.90 4.06 0.16
C MET A 177 8.54 5.22 1.07
N VAL A 178 9.28 5.35 2.17
CA VAL A 178 9.07 6.39 3.18
C VAL A 178 9.67 7.73 2.75
N GLU A 179 10.76 7.69 2.00
CA GLU A 179 11.53 8.86 1.57
C GLU A 179 12.01 8.71 0.13
N ASP A 180 12.29 9.84 -0.52
CA ASP A 180 12.88 9.86 -1.86
C ASP A 180 14.21 9.12 -1.84
N SER A 181 14.37 8.14 -2.73
CA SER A 181 15.50 7.21 -2.70
C SER A 181 16.06 6.94 -4.09
N TYR A 182 17.38 6.77 -4.17
CA TYR A 182 18.02 6.28 -5.38
C TYR A 182 17.82 4.77 -5.47
N VAL A 183 17.22 4.33 -6.58
CA VAL A 183 17.05 2.91 -6.90
C VAL A 183 17.57 2.61 -8.29
N TYR A 184 18.10 1.41 -8.49
CA TYR A 184 18.45 0.96 -9.83
C TYR A 184 17.18 0.70 -10.61
N VAL A 185 17.06 1.29 -11.79
CA VAL A 185 16.06 0.86 -12.78
C VAL A 185 16.60 -0.32 -13.58
N VAL A 186 15.69 -1.09 -14.19
CA VAL A 186 16.05 -2.21 -15.07
C VAL A 186 17.07 -1.73 -16.13
N GLY A 187 18.26 -2.33 -16.15
CA GLY A 187 19.39 -1.88 -16.99
C GLY A 187 20.48 -1.07 -16.26
N HIS A 188 20.51 -1.10 -14.92
CA HIS A 188 21.59 -0.61 -14.04
C HIS A 188 21.84 0.91 -14.02
N VAL A 189 20.87 1.73 -14.39
CA VAL A 189 20.96 3.18 -14.16
C VAL A 189 20.30 3.48 -12.82
N ALA A 190 20.99 4.20 -11.93
CA ALA A 190 20.36 4.71 -10.71
C ALA A 190 19.46 5.90 -11.07
N ALA A 191 18.24 5.91 -10.57
CA ALA A 191 17.31 7.02 -10.68
C ALA A 191 16.71 7.34 -9.31
N LYS A 192 16.45 8.62 -9.05
CA LYS A 192 15.81 9.05 -7.80
C LYS A 192 14.29 8.96 -7.94
N PHE A 193 13.67 8.13 -7.12
CA PHE A 193 12.22 7.99 -7.05
C PHE A 193 11.67 8.69 -5.82
N LYS A 194 10.46 9.23 -5.93
CA LYS A 194 9.76 9.84 -4.81
C LYS A 194 9.34 8.82 -3.76
N ALA A 195 9.27 9.28 -2.51
CA ALA A 195 8.48 8.62 -1.49
C ALA A 195 7.08 8.27 -2.03
N GLY A 196 6.60 7.08 -1.72
CA GLY A 196 5.38 6.53 -2.27
C GLY A 196 5.56 5.16 -2.92
N PHE A 197 4.55 4.73 -3.66
CA PHE A 197 4.46 3.38 -4.19
C PHE A 197 5.44 3.13 -5.34
N ILE A 198 6.15 2.00 -5.28
CA ILE A 198 7.16 1.57 -6.24
C ILE A 198 7.05 0.05 -6.48
N LYS A 199 7.44 -0.41 -7.68
CA LYS A 199 7.51 -1.84 -8.01
C LYS A 199 8.86 -2.22 -8.60
N PHE A 200 9.33 -3.41 -8.27
CA PHE A 200 10.60 -4.00 -8.67
C PHE A 200 10.41 -5.29 -9.44
N ALA A 201 11.25 -5.50 -10.45
CA ALA A 201 11.23 -6.73 -11.24
C ALA A 201 11.76 -7.89 -10.38
N ALA A 202 11.06 -9.03 -10.41
CA ALA A 202 11.51 -10.24 -9.72
C ALA A 202 12.89 -10.67 -10.28
N SER A 203 13.86 -10.93 -9.39
CA SER A 203 15.24 -11.18 -9.82
C SER A 203 15.51 -12.61 -10.33
N SER A 204 14.48 -13.31 -10.84
CA SER A 204 14.66 -14.72 -11.23
C SER A 204 15.64 -14.89 -12.39
N ASN A 205 15.83 -13.89 -13.28
CA ASN A 205 16.78 -13.97 -14.40
C ASN A 205 17.27 -12.61 -14.96
N SER A 206 16.87 -11.48 -14.38
CA SER A 206 17.29 -10.15 -14.83
C SER A 206 17.94 -9.40 -13.67
N ALA A 207 18.85 -8.49 -14.00
CA ALA A 207 19.31 -7.46 -13.08
C ALA A 207 18.09 -6.73 -12.54
N GLY A 208 17.63 -7.13 -11.35
CA GLY A 208 16.45 -6.58 -10.73
C GLY A 208 16.56 -5.07 -10.61
N GLY A 209 15.41 -4.41 -10.51
CA GLY A 209 15.36 -2.96 -10.43
C GLY A 209 13.94 -2.46 -10.48
N ALA A 210 13.77 -1.19 -10.17
CA ALA A 210 12.48 -0.54 -10.25
C ALA A 210 11.99 -0.53 -11.71
N TYR A 211 10.76 -0.95 -11.93
CA TYR A 211 10.09 -0.90 -13.23
C TYR A 211 8.84 -0.02 -13.22
N TYR A 212 8.43 0.46 -12.06
CA TYR A 212 7.34 1.41 -11.93
C TYR A 212 7.55 2.29 -10.71
N GLY A 213 7.30 3.59 -10.85
CA GLY A 213 7.28 4.54 -9.74
C GLY A 213 7.18 5.99 -10.22
N THR A 214 7.28 6.94 -9.29
CA THR A 214 7.29 8.38 -9.60
C THR A 214 8.70 8.94 -9.48
N LEU A 215 9.19 9.65 -10.49
CA LEU A 215 10.51 10.27 -10.46
C LEU A 215 10.55 11.46 -9.50
N ALA A 216 11.58 11.56 -8.68
CA ALA A 216 11.82 12.71 -7.79
C ALA A 216 12.46 13.90 -8.53
N GLU A 217 13.23 13.62 -9.59
CA GLU A 217 13.95 14.62 -10.38
C GLU A 217 13.88 14.31 -11.88
N ASN A 218 14.17 15.31 -12.72
CA ASN A 218 14.23 15.08 -14.16
C ASN A 218 15.33 14.05 -14.43
N THR A 219 15.00 12.94 -15.08
CA THR A 219 15.90 11.80 -15.19
C THR A 219 16.08 11.37 -16.63
N TRP A 220 17.32 11.20 -17.06
CA TRP A 220 17.64 10.60 -18.35
C TRP A 220 17.51 9.08 -18.26
N LEU A 221 16.52 8.51 -18.92
CA LEU A 221 16.29 7.07 -18.95
C LEU A 221 16.41 6.55 -20.37
N ARG A 222 16.82 5.29 -20.51
CA ARG A 222 16.91 4.65 -21.82
C ARG A 222 15.53 4.27 -22.35
N ILE A 223 15.26 4.58 -23.62
CA ILE A 223 14.19 3.98 -24.41
C ILE A 223 14.71 2.67 -25.01
N HIS A 224 13.82 1.71 -25.30
CA HIS A 224 14.24 0.40 -25.79
C HIS A 224 15.18 0.47 -27.00
N LYS A 225 16.17 -0.45 -26.99
CA LYS A 225 17.17 -0.76 -28.03
C LYS A 225 18.46 0.06 -27.95
N LYS A 226 19.58 -0.66 -27.76
CA LYS A 226 20.94 -0.16 -27.98
C LYS A 226 21.07 0.18 -29.48
N ASP A 227 21.69 1.32 -29.80
CA ASP A 227 22.03 1.74 -31.18
C ASP A 227 20.90 2.39 -32.02
N VAL A 228 19.91 3.00 -31.36
CA VAL A 228 19.01 3.98 -32.02
C VAL A 228 19.41 5.38 -31.56
N PRO A 229 19.62 6.36 -32.47
CA PRO A 229 19.80 7.75 -32.08
C PRO A 229 18.65 8.22 -31.17
N GLY A 230 18.97 8.87 -30.05
CA GLY A 230 17.96 9.22 -29.02
C GLY A 230 17.70 8.11 -27.99
N ASP A 231 18.63 7.16 -27.81
CA ASP A 231 18.54 6.04 -26.86
C ASP A 231 18.23 6.46 -25.42
N LYS A 232 18.54 7.70 -25.03
CA LYS A 232 18.17 8.30 -23.75
C LYS A 232 17.23 9.48 -23.96
N VAL A 233 16.16 9.49 -23.18
CA VAL A 233 15.16 10.55 -23.16
C VAL A 233 15.08 11.13 -21.75
N LEU A 234 14.94 12.45 -21.66
CA LEU A 234 14.75 13.14 -20.38
C LEU A 234 13.28 13.03 -19.97
N PHE A 235 13.01 12.39 -18.85
CA PHE A 235 11.68 12.30 -18.24
C PHE A 235 11.53 13.32 -17.13
N LEU A 236 10.32 13.86 -16.99
CA LEU A 236 9.98 14.94 -16.08
C LEU A 236 9.91 14.44 -14.63
N SER A 237 10.42 15.24 -13.68
CA SER A 237 10.17 15.01 -12.25
C SER A 237 8.68 15.01 -11.93
N ASN A 238 8.30 14.39 -10.81
CA ASN A 238 6.91 14.24 -10.38
C ASN A 238 6.02 13.48 -11.37
N SER A 239 6.60 12.81 -12.37
CA SER A 239 5.85 11.98 -13.31
C SER A 239 6.06 10.50 -13.03
N LYS A 240 5.01 9.72 -13.28
CA LYS A 240 5.09 8.26 -13.26
C LYS A 240 5.86 7.77 -14.47
N VAL A 241 6.70 6.76 -14.25
CA VAL A 241 7.38 6.02 -15.32
C VAL A 241 7.12 4.53 -15.18
N THR A 242 7.00 3.86 -16.32
CA THR A 242 6.91 2.40 -16.42
C THR A 242 8.04 1.93 -17.32
N LEU A 243 8.78 0.91 -16.90
CA LEU A 243 9.87 0.30 -17.63
C LEU A 243 9.55 -1.16 -17.94
N ALA A 244 10.01 -1.66 -19.09
CA ALA A 244 9.92 -3.08 -19.37
C ALA A 244 10.99 -3.85 -18.59
N THR A 245 10.61 -5.02 -18.10
CA THR A 245 11.41 -5.87 -17.22
C THR A 245 12.13 -7.01 -17.95
N TYR A 246 11.79 -7.29 -19.22
CA TYR A 246 12.20 -8.50 -19.91
C TYR A 246 12.59 -8.27 -21.38
N TYR A 247 13.61 -9.01 -21.86
CA TYR A 247 14.27 -8.99 -23.19
C TYR A 247 14.88 -7.66 -23.66
N TYR A 248 14.24 -6.54 -23.39
CA TYR A 248 14.71 -5.22 -23.73
C TYR A 248 14.44 -4.35 -22.50
N PRO A 249 15.46 -3.87 -21.76
CA PRO A 249 15.22 -2.95 -20.66
C PRO A 249 15.07 -1.52 -21.18
N GLY A 250 14.11 -0.77 -20.66
CA GLY A 250 13.90 0.63 -21.02
C GLY A 250 12.49 1.13 -20.73
N VAL A 251 12.27 2.43 -20.91
CA VAL A 251 11.00 3.08 -20.63
C VAL A 251 9.93 2.66 -21.63
N VAL A 252 8.80 2.20 -21.11
CA VAL A 252 7.56 1.90 -21.85
C VAL A 252 6.61 3.08 -21.80
N GLN A 253 6.59 3.83 -20.71
CA GLN A 253 5.71 5.00 -20.54
C GLN A 253 6.36 6.05 -19.63
N GLY A 254 6.17 7.33 -19.97
CA GLY A 254 6.56 8.45 -19.11
C GLY A 254 6.13 9.80 -19.66
N VAL A 255 6.50 10.88 -18.96
CA VAL A 255 6.26 12.27 -19.37
C VAL A 255 7.58 12.94 -19.72
N LEU A 256 7.64 13.60 -20.87
CA LEU A 256 8.88 14.23 -21.36
C LEU A 256 9.25 15.48 -20.54
N GLY A 257 10.52 15.56 -20.15
CA GLY A 257 11.09 16.69 -19.42
C GLY A 257 11.47 17.89 -20.29
N LYS A 258 11.56 17.70 -21.62
CA LYS A 258 11.85 18.73 -22.63
C LYS A 258 11.25 18.39 -24.00
N ASP A 259 11.16 19.39 -24.87
CA ASP A 259 10.87 19.16 -26.29
C ASP A 259 11.87 18.14 -26.87
N THR A 260 11.37 17.09 -27.51
CA THR A 260 12.16 15.93 -27.95
C THR A 260 11.62 15.37 -29.26
N GLU A 261 12.50 15.14 -30.23
CA GLU A 261 12.15 14.37 -31.44
C GLU A 261 12.31 12.88 -31.16
N LEU A 262 11.26 12.09 -31.46
CA LEU A 262 11.23 10.66 -31.22
C LEU A 262 10.75 9.93 -32.48
N LEU A 263 11.22 8.69 -32.68
CA LEU A 263 10.75 7.87 -33.80
C LEU A 263 9.33 7.36 -33.54
N HIS A 264 8.41 7.64 -34.45
CA HIS A 264 7.07 7.03 -34.47
C HIS A 264 7.04 5.73 -35.28
N SER A 265 7.90 5.65 -36.30
CA SER A 265 8.17 4.44 -37.08
C SER A 265 9.56 4.52 -37.70
N LYS A 266 10.00 3.45 -38.38
CA LYS A 266 11.31 3.42 -39.07
C LYS A 266 11.44 4.63 -40.01
N GLY A 267 12.40 5.52 -39.72
CA GLY A 267 12.69 6.71 -40.53
C GLY A 267 11.72 7.89 -40.35
N VAL A 268 10.70 7.77 -39.49
CA VAL A 268 9.71 8.83 -39.26
C VAL A 268 9.91 9.41 -37.87
N TRP A 269 10.39 10.65 -37.83
CA TRP A 269 10.60 11.44 -36.62
C TRP A 269 9.44 12.40 -36.40
N VAL A 270 9.02 12.53 -35.14
CA VAL A 270 7.97 13.46 -34.73
C VAL A 270 8.46 14.24 -33.53
N ALA A 271 8.28 15.56 -33.55
CA ALA A 271 8.60 16.43 -32.44
C ALA A 271 7.50 16.41 -31.38
N TYR A 272 7.84 16.05 -30.14
CA TYR A 272 6.96 16.06 -28.99
C TYR A 272 7.34 17.20 -28.06
N LYS A 273 6.33 17.91 -27.52
CA LYS A 273 6.55 19.00 -26.58
C LYS A 273 6.88 18.51 -25.18
N LYS A 274 7.61 19.31 -24.41
CA LYS A 274 7.78 19.12 -22.97
C LYS A 274 6.42 18.91 -22.30
N GLY A 275 6.34 17.96 -21.38
CA GLY A 275 5.10 17.59 -20.70
C GLY A 275 4.22 16.62 -21.49
N ALA A 276 4.56 16.28 -22.74
CA ALA A 276 3.86 15.25 -23.48
C ALA A 276 4.04 13.89 -22.79
N GLN A 277 2.93 13.17 -22.62
CA GLN A 277 2.95 11.77 -22.24
C GLN A 277 3.27 10.93 -23.47
N VAL A 278 4.22 10.02 -23.35
CA VAL A 278 4.65 9.12 -24.44
C VAL A 278 4.64 7.68 -23.98
N CYS A 279 4.33 6.78 -24.92
CA CYS A 279 4.44 5.35 -24.74
C CYS A 279 5.30 4.77 -25.87
N PHE A 280 6.15 3.79 -25.54
CA PHE A 280 7.05 3.14 -26.48
C PHE A 280 6.63 1.68 -26.68
N ASP A 281 6.66 1.21 -27.93
CA ASP A 281 6.55 -0.23 -28.21
C ASP A 281 7.88 -0.95 -27.92
N PHE A 282 7.88 -2.28 -28.05
CA PHE A 282 9.07 -3.11 -27.79
C PHE A 282 10.28 -2.78 -28.70
N ARG A 283 10.09 -2.00 -29.76
CA ARG A 283 11.14 -1.55 -30.69
C ARG A 283 11.62 -0.13 -30.38
N GLY A 284 11.05 0.53 -29.36
CA GLY A 284 11.36 1.91 -29.00
C GLY A 284 10.61 2.95 -29.83
N PHE A 285 9.59 2.57 -30.61
CA PHE A 285 8.78 3.53 -31.36
C PHE A 285 7.65 4.10 -30.51
N VAL A 286 7.40 5.41 -30.65
CA VAL A 286 6.28 6.05 -29.97
C VAL A 286 4.95 5.52 -30.51
N ARG A 287 4.02 5.22 -29.61
CA ARG A 287 2.64 4.79 -29.86
C ARG A 287 1.68 5.60 -29.00
N ASN A 288 0.39 5.51 -29.33
CA ASN A 288 -0.67 5.99 -28.44
C ASN A 288 -0.64 5.19 -27.13
N CYS A 289 -0.68 5.90 -26.00
CA CYS A 289 -0.85 5.28 -24.70
C CYS A 289 -2.28 4.77 -24.58
N PHE A 290 -2.49 3.46 -24.77
CA PHE A 290 -3.75 2.85 -24.39
C PHE A 290 -3.78 2.75 -22.86
N PHE A 291 -4.64 3.55 -22.23
CA PHE A 291 -5.01 3.28 -20.85
C PHE A 291 -5.94 2.07 -20.88
N GLU A 292 -5.46 0.89 -20.49
CA GLU A 292 -6.40 -0.10 -19.98
C GLU A 292 -7.06 0.53 -18.76
N ILE A 293 -8.32 0.95 -18.91
CA ILE A 293 -9.18 1.30 -17.79
C ILE A 293 -9.35 -0.01 -17.02
N THR A 294 -8.47 -0.26 -16.06
CA THR A 294 -8.68 -1.31 -15.06
C THR A 294 -9.87 -0.84 -14.23
N GLN A 295 -11.04 -1.43 -14.48
CA GLN A 295 -12.24 -1.29 -13.67
C GLN A 295 -12.05 -1.96 -12.31
#